data_AF-A0A962SN06-F1
#
_entry.id   AF-A0A962SN06-F1
#
_cell.length_a   1.000
_cell.length_b   1.000
_cell.length_c   1.000
_cell.angle_alpha   90.00
_cell.angle_beta   90.00
_cell.angle_gamma   90.00
#
_symmetry.space_group_name_H-M   'P 1'
#
loop_
_entity.id
_entity.type
_entity.pdbx_description
1 polymer ?
#
loop_
_entity_poly.entity_id
_entity_poly.type
_entity_poly.pdbx_seq_one_letter_code
_entity_poly.pdbx_strand_id
1 'polypeptide(L)'
;MAKKEKKKEKQKKKEKGREKREKKLLKRLLQEDKGGKKADKKSSSNSKKMLLREIEQLKAELQARSAAAPAEHGATDAVAFTEVDELDRASDTGSISERKKTWERHQYLRAQYESHLESGSAKADARVAADRDLRQRYGDQFGYSLEDLDSILS
;
A
#
# COMPACT_ATOMS: atom_id res chain seq x y z
N MET A 1 8.62 42.88 53.86
CA MET A 1 8.29 41.44 53.72
C MET A 1 6.95 41.18 52.99
N ALA A 2 5.84 41.84 53.35
CA ALA A 2 4.48 41.52 52.88
C ALA A 2 4.18 41.58 51.35
N LYS A 3 4.89 42.42 50.58
CA LYS A 3 4.66 42.54 49.12
C LYS A 3 5.11 41.30 48.32
N LYS A 4 6.10 40.55 48.82
CA LYS A 4 6.68 39.37 48.14
C LYS A 4 5.77 38.14 48.28
N GLU A 5 5.05 38.02 49.39
CA GLU A 5 4.08 36.95 49.64
C GLU A 5 2.81 37.08 48.80
N LYS A 6 2.20 38.28 48.74
CA LYS A 6 1.02 38.52 47.89
C LYS A 6 1.28 38.21 46.40
N LYS A 7 2.51 38.43 45.91
CA LYS A 7 2.89 38.11 44.51
C LYS A 7 2.97 36.60 44.27
N LYS A 8 3.56 35.84 45.20
CA LYS A 8 3.64 34.36 45.11
C LYS A 8 2.26 33.71 45.14
N GLU A 9 1.34 34.21 45.97
CA GLU A 9 -0.02 33.68 46.05
C GLU A 9 -0.83 33.92 44.76
N LYS A 10 -0.70 35.13 44.16
CA LYS A 10 -1.36 35.46 42.88
C LYS A 10 -0.86 34.57 41.74
N GLN A 11 0.42 34.24 41.73
CA GLN A 11 1.03 33.36 40.72
C GLN A 11 0.53 31.92 40.84
N LYS A 12 0.46 31.38 42.07
CA LYS A 12 -0.07 30.03 42.35
C LYS A 12 -1.55 29.88 41.97
N LYS A 13 -2.37 30.93 42.16
CA LYS A 13 -3.78 30.94 41.70
C LYS A 13 -3.89 30.94 40.17
N LYS A 14 -3.01 31.66 39.46
CA LYS A 14 -2.99 31.72 37.99
C LYS A 14 -2.59 30.38 37.36
N GLU A 15 -1.64 29.69 37.97
CA GLU A 15 -1.16 28.37 37.54
C GLU A 15 -2.21 27.27 37.72
N LYS A 16 -2.86 27.20 38.89
CA LYS A 16 -4.00 26.30 39.13
C LYS A 16 -5.16 26.54 38.14
N GLY A 17 -5.37 27.79 37.72
CA GLY A 17 -6.37 28.14 36.71
C GLY A 17 -6.04 27.61 35.31
N ARG A 18 -4.75 27.60 34.93
CA ARG A 18 -4.28 27.05 33.64
C ARG A 18 -4.37 25.54 33.60
N GLU A 19 -3.92 24.86 34.66
CA GLU A 19 -3.95 23.40 34.76
C GLU A 19 -5.39 22.84 34.65
N LYS A 20 -6.37 23.53 35.27
CA LYS A 20 -7.78 23.14 35.17
C LYS A 20 -8.35 23.29 33.76
N ARG A 21 -7.86 24.25 32.96
CA ARG A 21 -8.26 24.45 31.55
C ARG A 21 -7.66 23.37 30.65
N GLU A 22 -6.39 23.02 30.85
CA GLU A 22 -5.72 21.94 30.10
C GLU A 22 -6.35 20.58 30.36
N LYS A 23 -6.63 20.23 31.63
CA LYS A 23 -7.34 18.99 31.97
C LYS A 23 -8.74 18.92 31.33
N LYS A 24 -9.43 20.05 31.17
CA LYS A 24 -10.75 20.11 30.51
C LYS A 24 -10.64 19.93 28.98
N LEU A 25 -9.57 20.44 28.37
CA LEU A 25 -9.29 20.26 26.93
C LEU A 25 -8.92 18.80 26.62
N LEU A 26 -8.01 18.20 27.39
CA LEU A 26 -7.64 16.78 27.26
C LEU A 26 -8.85 15.85 27.37
N LYS A 27 -9.78 16.14 28.30
CA LYS A 27 -11.00 15.34 28.47
C LYS A 27 -11.96 15.42 27.26
N ARG A 28 -12.02 16.56 26.57
CA ARG A 28 -12.84 16.72 25.35
C ARG A 28 -12.23 15.97 24.17
N LEU A 29 -10.93 16.13 23.93
CA LEU A 29 -10.19 15.40 22.88
C LEU A 29 -10.37 13.88 23.02
N LEU A 30 -10.28 13.35 24.24
CA LEU A 30 -10.42 11.91 24.48
C LEU A 30 -11.87 11.39 24.29
N GLN A 31 -12.88 12.25 24.35
CA GLN A 31 -14.28 11.87 24.11
C GLN A 31 -14.62 11.86 22.62
N GLU A 32 -14.05 12.76 21.82
CA GLU A 32 -14.27 12.81 20.37
C GLU A 32 -13.75 11.54 19.66
N ASP A 33 -12.63 11.00 20.13
CA ASP A 33 -12.00 9.80 19.55
C ASP A 33 -12.79 8.49 19.75
N LYS A 34 -13.72 8.46 20.72
CA LYS A 34 -14.54 7.28 21.03
C LYS A 34 -15.90 7.28 20.29
N GLY A 35 -16.34 8.44 19.79
CA GLY A 35 -17.59 8.59 19.05
C GLY A 35 -17.49 8.09 17.61
N GLY A 36 -16.39 8.40 16.91
CA GLY A 36 -16.20 8.04 15.50
C GLY A 36 -16.06 6.52 15.26
N LYS A 37 -15.33 5.81 16.13
CA LYS A 37 -14.98 4.38 15.90
C LYS A 37 -16.15 3.39 15.86
N LYS A 38 -17.37 3.79 16.26
CA LYS A 38 -18.54 2.90 16.24
C LYS A 38 -19.36 3.00 14.95
N ALA A 39 -19.28 4.09 14.20
CA ALA A 39 -20.03 4.24 12.95
C ALA A 39 -19.37 3.48 11.79
N ASP A 40 -18.03 3.53 11.68
CA ASP A 40 -17.28 2.93 10.57
C ASP A 40 -17.33 1.39 10.54
N LYS A 41 -17.50 0.73 11.69
CA LYS A 41 -17.55 -0.74 11.75
C LYS A 41 -18.83 -1.33 11.16
N LYS A 42 -19.95 -0.60 11.16
CA LYS A 42 -21.24 -1.13 10.64
C LYS A 42 -21.35 -1.01 9.12
N SER A 43 -20.85 0.08 8.51
CA SER A 43 -20.87 0.24 7.04
C SER A 43 -19.94 -0.78 6.35
N SER A 44 -18.77 -1.06 6.94
CA SER A 44 -17.81 -2.05 6.43
C SER A 44 -18.38 -3.47 6.38
N SER A 45 -19.22 -3.86 7.35
CA SER A 45 -19.77 -5.22 7.45
C SER A 45 -20.80 -5.54 6.35
N ASN A 46 -21.65 -4.57 5.99
CA ASN A 46 -22.63 -4.75 4.92
C ASN A 46 -21.98 -4.78 3.53
N SER A 47 -20.98 -3.93 3.29
CA SER A 47 -20.21 -3.93 2.05
C SER A 47 -19.47 -5.27 1.86
N LYS A 48 -18.85 -5.79 2.92
CA LYS A 48 -18.20 -7.11 2.89
C LYS A 48 -19.17 -8.25 2.54
N LYS A 49 -20.39 -8.23 3.06
CA LYS A 49 -21.40 -9.26 2.74
C LYS A 49 -21.86 -9.20 1.28
N MET A 50 -22.01 -8.01 0.72
CA MET A 50 -22.34 -7.83 -0.70
C MET A 50 -21.23 -8.36 -1.61
N LEU A 51 -19.97 -7.99 -1.31
CA LEU A 51 -18.81 -8.47 -2.07
C LEU A 51 -18.67 -10.00 -2.03
N LEU A 52 -18.96 -10.63 -0.88
CA LEU A 52 -18.91 -12.09 -0.77
C LEU A 52 -19.97 -12.78 -1.64
N ARG A 53 -21.18 -12.22 -1.74
CA ARG A 53 -22.22 -12.75 -2.63
C ARG A 53 -21.85 -12.62 -4.10
N GLU A 54 -21.28 -11.48 -4.49
CA GLU A 54 -20.82 -11.24 -5.86
C GLU A 54 -19.74 -12.25 -6.27
N ILE A 55 -18.76 -12.50 -5.39
CA ILE A 55 -17.71 -13.50 -5.63
C ILE A 55 -18.30 -14.90 -5.81
N GLU A 56 -19.31 -15.26 -5.03
CA GLU A 56 -19.97 -16.56 -5.13
C GLU A 56 -20.75 -16.72 -6.45
N GLN A 57 -21.44 -15.66 -6.89
CA GLN A 57 -22.12 -15.63 -8.19
C GLN A 57 -21.14 -15.75 -9.36
N LEU A 58 -20.05 -14.97 -9.36
CA LEU A 58 -19.04 -15.03 -10.42
C LEU A 58 -18.33 -16.40 -10.48
N LYS A 59 -18.11 -17.04 -9.34
CA LYS A 59 -17.56 -18.41 -9.30
C LYS A 59 -18.51 -19.41 -9.92
N ALA A 60 -19.81 -19.34 -9.61
CA ALA A 60 -20.80 -20.22 -10.20
C ALA A 60 -20.92 -20.02 -11.72
N GLU A 61 -20.84 -18.77 -12.19
CA GLU A 61 -20.86 -18.45 -13.62
C GLU A 61 -19.62 -19.00 -14.36
N LEU A 62 -18.42 -18.84 -13.80
CA LEU A 62 -17.19 -19.40 -14.36
C LEU A 62 -17.24 -20.94 -14.41
N GLN A 63 -17.76 -21.56 -13.35
CA GLN A 63 -17.89 -23.01 -13.30
C GLN A 63 -18.90 -23.50 -14.36
N ALA A 64 -20.03 -22.82 -14.53
CA ALA A 64 -21.01 -23.13 -15.58
C ALA A 64 -20.43 -22.95 -16.99
N ARG A 65 -19.64 -21.88 -17.23
CA ARG A 65 -18.93 -21.66 -18.50
C ARG A 65 -17.89 -22.75 -18.78
N SER A 66 -17.14 -23.18 -17.76
CA SER A 66 -16.15 -24.26 -17.89
C SER A 66 -16.80 -25.63 -18.13
N ALA A 67 -17.99 -25.87 -17.58
CA ALA A 67 -18.75 -27.10 -17.80
C ALA A 67 -19.52 -27.11 -19.13
N ALA A 68 -19.75 -25.95 -19.75
CA ALA A 68 -20.43 -25.80 -21.04
C ALA A 68 -19.47 -25.81 -22.25
N ALA A 69 -18.15 -25.89 -22.03
CA ALA A 69 -17.19 -26.11 -23.11
C ALA A 69 -17.23 -27.59 -23.53
N PRO A 70 -17.66 -27.93 -24.76
CA PRO A 70 -17.58 -29.30 -25.24
C PRO A 70 -16.11 -29.74 -25.33
N ALA A 71 -15.80 -30.86 -24.70
CA ALA A 71 -14.53 -31.55 -24.83
C ALA A 71 -14.40 -32.17 -26.24
N GLU A 72 -14.16 -31.34 -27.25
CA GLU A 72 -13.90 -31.77 -28.62
C GLU A 72 -12.76 -30.92 -29.16
N HIS A 73 -11.53 -31.44 -29.06
CA HIS A 73 -10.46 -31.33 -30.07
C HIS A 73 -9.18 -31.97 -29.51
N GLY A 74 -9.07 -33.28 -29.71
CA GLY A 74 -7.85 -34.03 -29.47
C GLY A 74 -7.62 -35.03 -30.61
N ALA A 75 -7.16 -34.55 -31.76
CA ALA A 75 -6.56 -35.39 -32.80
C ALA A 75 -5.65 -34.54 -33.72
N THR A 76 -4.34 -34.74 -33.53
CA THR A 76 -3.26 -34.73 -34.54
C THR A 76 -3.25 -33.63 -35.61
N ASP A 77 -2.21 -32.80 -35.67
CA ASP A 77 -1.11 -32.98 -36.64
C ASP A 77 0.01 -31.96 -36.43
N ALA A 78 1.22 -32.33 -36.81
CA ALA A 78 2.44 -31.56 -36.67
C ALA A 78 2.48 -30.37 -37.65
N VAL A 79 2.70 -29.16 -37.12
CA VAL A 79 3.43 -28.11 -37.84
C VAL A 79 4.21 -27.26 -36.86
N ALA A 80 5.53 -27.31 -37.01
CA ALA A 80 6.45 -26.38 -36.41
C ALA A 80 6.17 -24.94 -36.91
N PHE A 81 6.23 -23.98 -35.98
CA PHE A 81 6.92 -22.69 -36.07
C PHE A 81 6.14 -21.58 -35.36
N THR A 82 6.83 -20.89 -34.45
CA THR A 82 6.56 -19.58 -33.83
C THR A 82 5.27 -19.40 -33.03
N GLU A 83 5.36 -19.58 -31.71
CA GLU A 83 4.91 -18.59 -30.73
C GLU A 83 5.47 -18.96 -29.36
N VAL A 84 6.52 -18.25 -28.92
CA VAL A 84 7.07 -18.36 -27.56
C VAL A 84 6.50 -17.27 -26.65
N ASP A 85 5.37 -16.67 -27.05
CA ASP A 85 4.92 -15.37 -26.53
C ASP A 85 3.49 -15.43 -25.95
N GLU A 86 3.06 -16.52 -25.31
CA GLU A 86 1.75 -16.47 -24.62
C GLU A 86 1.54 -17.48 -23.48
N LEU A 87 2.54 -17.67 -22.61
CA LEU A 87 2.29 -18.45 -21.38
C LEU A 87 2.90 -17.91 -20.07
N ASP A 88 3.52 -16.73 -20.06
CA ASP A 88 4.03 -16.13 -18.81
C ASP A 88 3.04 -15.17 -18.12
N ARG A 89 1.85 -14.97 -18.72
CA ARG A 89 0.84 -14.00 -18.22
C ARG A 89 -0.23 -14.60 -17.30
N ALA A 90 -0.13 -15.88 -16.93
CA ALA A 90 -1.22 -16.60 -16.25
C ALA A 90 -0.83 -17.38 -14.99
N SER A 91 0.34 -17.11 -14.38
CA SER A 91 0.75 -17.75 -13.12
C SER A 91 1.14 -16.74 -12.03
N ASP A 92 0.41 -15.62 -11.91
CA ASP A 92 0.53 -14.76 -10.74
C ASP A 92 -0.26 -15.34 -9.55
N THR A 93 0.19 -16.49 -9.07
CA THR A 93 -0.17 -17.05 -7.76
C THR A 93 0.86 -16.67 -6.70
N GLY A 94 1.50 -15.52 -6.84
CA GLY A 94 2.22 -14.90 -5.73
C GLY A 94 1.24 -14.65 -4.59
N SER A 95 1.61 -14.99 -3.36
CA SER A 95 0.80 -14.66 -2.18
C SER A 95 0.49 -13.16 -2.22
N ILE A 96 -0.71 -12.73 -1.78
CA ILE A 96 -1.07 -11.29 -1.69
C ILE A 96 0.03 -10.48 -0.97
N SER A 97 0.72 -11.12 -0.02
CA SER A 97 1.86 -10.55 0.71
C SER A 97 3.07 -10.27 -0.19
N GLU A 98 3.34 -11.14 -1.17
CA GLU A 98 4.43 -11.00 -2.12
C GLU A 98 4.15 -9.89 -3.14
N ARG A 99 2.94 -9.86 -3.70
CA ARG A 99 2.51 -8.77 -4.60
C ARG A 99 2.64 -7.41 -3.91
N LYS A 100 2.26 -7.34 -2.63
CA LYS A 100 2.43 -6.11 -1.82
C LYS A 100 3.91 -5.71 -1.69
N LYS A 101 4.80 -6.66 -1.39
CA LYS A 101 6.25 -6.40 -1.30
C LYS A 101 6.82 -5.93 -2.64
N THR A 102 6.42 -6.53 -3.75
CA THR A 102 6.83 -6.09 -5.09
C THR A 102 6.39 -4.66 -5.36
N TRP A 103 5.13 -4.32 -5.04
CA TRP A 103 4.65 -2.95 -5.15
C TRP A 103 5.45 -1.97 -4.29
N GLU A 104 5.74 -2.31 -3.04
CA GLU A 104 6.54 -1.47 -2.14
C GLU A 104 7.95 -1.22 -2.71
N ARG A 105 8.58 -2.24 -3.30
CA ARG A 105 9.88 -2.09 -3.99
C ARG A 105 9.78 -1.16 -5.19
N HIS A 106 8.75 -1.30 -6.04
CA HIS A 106 8.55 -0.42 -7.19
C HIS A 106 8.31 1.04 -6.77
N GLN A 107 7.55 1.26 -5.70
CA GLN A 107 7.34 2.60 -5.14
C GLN A 107 8.65 3.21 -4.64
N TYR A 108 9.45 2.42 -3.91
CA TYR A 108 10.75 2.88 -3.44
C TYR A 108 11.69 3.23 -4.61
N LEU A 109 11.74 2.37 -5.63
CA LEU A 109 12.53 2.57 -6.84
C LEU A 109 12.17 3.89 -7.54
N ARG A 110 10.87 4.18 -7.71
CA ARG A 110 10.40 5.45 -8.30
C ARG A 110 10.81 6.66 -7.49
N ALA A 111 10.64 6.61 -6.16
CA ALA A 111 11.02 7.72 -5.30
C ALA A 111 12.54 8.02 -5.35
N GLN A 112 13.38 6.99 -5.40
CA GLN A 112 14.83 7.20 -5.56
C GLN A 112 15.17 7.73 -6.95
N TYR A 113 14.55 7.19 -8.00
CA TYR A 113 14.73 7.67 -9.35
C TYR A 113 14.39 9.16 -9.49
N GLU A 114 13.24 9.59 -8.96
CA GLU A 114 12.84 10.99 -8.91
C GLU A 114 13.85 11.85 -8.14
N SER A 115 14.34 11.39 -6.99
CA SER A 115 15.36 12.12 -6.21
C SER A 115 16.68 12.28 -6.99
N HIS A 116 17.09 11.27 -7.76
CA HIS A 116 18.27 11.35 -8.62
C HIS A 116 18.06 12.29 -9.81
N LEU A 117 16.84 12.38 -10.35
CA LEU A 117 16.49 13.36 -11.38
C LEU A 117 16.46 14.79 -10.83
N GLU A 118 15.90 15.00 -9.63
CA GLU A 118 15.87 16.30 -8.96
C GLU A 118 17.27 16.84 -8.64
N SER A 119 18.22 15.94 -8.38
CA SER A 119 19.63 16.29 -8.20
C SER A 119 20.37 16.55 -9.52
N GLY A 120 19.69 16.45 -10.67
CA GLY A 120 20.21 16.78 -11.99
C GLY A 120 20.90 15.63 -12.71
N SER A 121 20.74 14.39 -12.24
CA SER A 121 21.31 13.22 -12.91
C SER A 121 20.60 12.94 -14.24
N ALA A 122 21.32 12.41 -15.22
CA ALA A 122 20.71 11.93 -16.45
C ALA A 122 19.77 10.74 -16.15
N LYS A 123 18.71 10.57 -16.96
CA LYS A 123 17.72 9.49 -16.76
C LYS A 123 18.35 8.10 -16.67
N ALA A 124 19.32 7.80 -17.54
CA ALA A 124 20.01 6.50 -17.52
C ALA A 124 20.77 6.29 -16.20
N ASP A 125 21.54 7.30 -15.77
CA ASP A 125 22.32 7.23 -14.52
C ASP A 125 21.42 7.17 -13.29
N ALA A 126 20.31 7.92 -13.29
CA ALA A 126 19.32 7.92 -12.22
C ALA A 126 18.66 6.55 -12.04
N ARG A 127 18.40 5.81 -13.13
CA ARG A 127 17.85 4.44 -13.07
C ARG A 127 18.84 3.49 -12.42
N VAL A 128 20.10 3.52 -12.84
CA VAL A 128 21.17 2.68 -12.28
C VAL A 128 21.41 3.02 -10.81
N ALA A 129 21.40 4.30 -10.46
CA ALA A 129 21.55 4.75 -9.08
C ALA A 129 20.37 4.30 -8.21
N ALA A 130 19.13 4.44 -8.68
CA ALA A 130 17.94 3.98 -7.98
C ALA A 130 17.92 2.45 -7.78
N ASP A 131 18.33 1.66 -8.80
CA ASP A 131 18.45 0.20 -8.67
C ASP A 131 19.54 -0.19 -7.66
N ARG A 132 20.67 0.50 -7.66
CA ARG A 132 21.73 0.30 -6.67
C ARG A 132 21.20 0.55 -5.25
N ASP A 133 20.45 1.62 -5.04
CA ASP A 133 19.87 1.95 -3.73
C ASP A 133 18.81 0.91 -3.32
N LEU A 134 18.04 0.40 -4.29
CA LEU A 134 17.09 -0.69 -4.06
C LEU A 134 17.81 -1.98 -3.63
N ARG A 135 18.89 -2.36 -4.29
CA ARG A 135 19.73 -3.53 -3.92
C ARG A 135 20.34 -3.37 -2.54
N GLN A 136 20.83 -2.17 -2.19
CA GLN A 136 21.35 -1.90 -0.85
C GLN A 136 20.29 -2.08 0.25
N ARG A 137 19.04 -1.70 -0.04
CA ARG A 137 17.95 -1.74 0.95
C ARG A 137 17.29 -3.12 1.07
N TYR A 138 17.04 -3.79 -0.04
CA TYR A 138 16.27 -5.04 -0.07
C TYR A 138 17.13 -6.28 -0.31
N GLY A 139 18.36 -6.11 -0.81
CA GLY A 139 19.29 -7.17 -1.21
C GLY A 139 19.43 -7.30 -2.72
N ASP A 140 20.57 -7.84 -3.17
CA ASP A 140 20.94 -7.91 -4.60
C ASP A 140 19.96 -8.71 -5.45
N GLN A 141 19.30 -9.71 -4.87
CA GLN A 141 18.30 -10.56 -5.52
C GLN A 141 17.02 -9.83 -5.95
N PHE A 142 16.81 -8.59 -5.48
CA PHE A 142 15.64 -7.79 -5.85
C PHE A 142 15.98 -6.66 -6.83
N GLY A 143 17.22 -6.60 -7.33
CA GLY A 143 17.58 -5.69 -8.40
C GLY A 143 16.87 -6.04 -9.71
N TYR A 144 16.64 -5.02 -10.53
CA TYR A 144 15.98 -5.16 -11.82
C TYR A 144 17.00 -5.11 -12.96
N SER A 145 16.66 -5.72 -14.10
CA SER A 145 17.44 -5.55 -15.32
C SER A 145 17.24 -4.14 -15.89
N LEU A 146 18.12 -3.69 -16.81
CA LEU A 146 17.96 -2.38 -17.44
C LEU A 146 16.64 -2.25 -18.22
N GLU A 147 16.18 -3.33 -18.83
CA GLU A 147 14.90 -3.38 -19.57
C GLU A 147 13.71 -3.26 -18.61
N ASP A 148 13.75 -3.98 -17.49
CA ASP A 148 12.74 -3.88 -16.44
C ASP A 148 12.70 -2.47 -15.83
N LEU A 149 13.86 -1.86 -15.58
CA LEU A 149 13.96 -0.50 -15.07
C LEU A 149 13.33 0.50 -16.04
N ASP A 150 13.54 0.33 -17.34
CA ASP A 150 12.88 1.16 -18.36
C ASP A 150 11.36 0.93 -18.34
N SER A 151 10.90 -0.32 -18.28
CA SER A 151 9.46 -0.61 -18.19
C SER A 151 8.79 -0.07 -16.91
N ILE A 152 9.49 -0.03 -15.78
CA ILE A 152 8.93 0.39 -14.48
C ILE A 152 8.98 1.92 -14.29
N LEU A 153 10.01 2.57 -14.85
CA LEU A 153 10.38 3.98 -14.64
C LEU A 153 10.27 4.87 -15.91
N SER A 154 9.76 4.35 -17.03
CA SER A 154 9.44 5.16 -18.21
C SER A 154 8.23 6.07 -17.99
#